data_AF-A0A7K3H4M4-F1
#
_entry.id   AF-A0A7K3H4M4-F1
#
_cell.length_a   1.000
_cell.length_b   1.000
_cell.length_c   1.000
_cell.angle_alpha   90.00
_cell.angle_beta   90.00
_cell.angle_gamma   90.00
#
_symmetry.space_group_name_H-M   'P 1'
#
loop_
_entity.id
_entity.type
_entity.pdbx_description
1 polymer ?
#
loop_
_entity_poly.entity_id
_entity_poly.type
_entity_poly.pdbx_seq_one_letter_code
_entity_poly.pdbx_strand_id
1 'polypeptide(L)'
;GSPGRTLHLEVEGSGGGHWYIALDSPAAAPSAEKAVAHVALDGAEFCRLAAGHVPPEEAAAGQEGDREAIHDVLAAAASLSWL
;
A
#
# COMPACT_ATOMS: atom_id res chain seq x y z
N GLY A 1 4.56 -8.09 -17.88
CA GLY A 1 4.66 -6.76 -18.53
C GLY A 1 6.02 -6.16 -18.29
N SER A 2 6.35 -5.04 -18.93
CA SER A 2 7.48 -4.21 -18.50
C SER A 2 7.24 -3.67 -17.07
N PRO A 3 8.30 -3.31 -16.32
CA PRO A 3 8.14 -2.69 -15.00
C PRO A 3 7.39 -1.36 -15.13
N GLY A 4 6.32 -1.20 -14.34
CA GLY A 4 5.54 0.04 -14.23
C GLY A 4 5.82 0.77 -12.92
N ARG A 5 5.16 1.91 -12.71
CA ARG A 5 5.13 2.59 -11.41
C ARG A 5 4.66 1.61 -10.35
N THR A 6 5.38 1.63 -9.23
CA THR A 6 5.17 0.70 -8.13
C THR A 6 4.98 1.50 -6.85
N LEU A 7 4.07 1.05 -5.99
CA LEU A 7 4.02 1.49 -4.60
C LEU A 7 4.67 0.42 -3.72
N HIS A 8 5.56 0.86 -2.83
CA HIS A 8 6.11 0.02 -1.79
C HIS A 8 5.22 0.18 -0.55
N LEU A 9 4.61 -0.92 -0.12
CA LEU A 9 3.88 -1.04 1.13
C LEU A 9 4.75 -1.80 2.13
N GLU A 10 5.02 -1.19 3.27
CA GLU A 10 5.65 -1.84 4.42
C GLU A 10 4.62 -2.04 5.52
N VAL A 11 4.53 -3.26 6.05
CA VAL A 11 3.81 -3.52 7.30
C VAL A 11 4.86 -3.88 8.34
N GLU A 12 4.92 -3.12 9.41
CA GLU A 12 5.88 -3.28 10.49
C GLU A 12 5.37 -4.27 11.56
N GLY A 13 6.30 -4.83 12.34
CA GLY A 13 6.00 -5.70 13.48
C GLY A 13 6.09 -7.20 13.18
N SER A 14 5.65 -8.01 14.15
CA SER A 14 5.74 -9.47 14.06
C SER A 14 4.78 -10.02 13.01
N GLY A 15 5.32 -10.52 11.89
CA GLY A 15 4.51 -10.94 10.73
C GLY A 15 4.35 -9.86 9.66
N GLY A 16 5.05 -8.74 9.81
CA GLY A 16 5.17 -7.69 8.81
C GLY A 16 5.97 -8.11 7.56
N GLY A 17 6.15 -7.18 6.63
CA GLY A 17 6.86 -7.42 5.39
C GLY A 17 6.86 -6.23 4.44
N HIS A 18 7.48 -6.45 3.27
CA HIS A 18 7.49 -5.49 2.17
C HIS A 18 6.71 -6.07 1.00
N TRP A 19 5.77 -5.30 0.47
CA TRP A 19 5.00 -5.61 -0.72
C TRP A 19 5.18 -4.53 -1.76
N TYR A 20 5.31 -4.94 -3.02
CA TYR A 20 5.46 -4.05 -4.16
C TYR A 20 4.23 -4.21 -5.04
N ILE A 21 3.46 -3.13 -5.17
CA ILE A 21 2.16 -3.11 -5.84
C ILE A 21 2.31 -2.35 -7.15
N ALA A 22 2.07 -3.01 -8.28
CA ALA A 22 2.10 -2.37 -9.58
C ALA A 22 0.86 -1.47 -9.77
N LEU A 23 1.06 -0.21 -10.15
CA LEU A 23 0.00 0.80 -10.22
C LEU A 23 -0.60 0.94 -11.63
N ASP A 24 0.22 0.75 -12.68
CA ASP A 24 -0.21 1.07 -14.04
C ASP A 24 -1.05 -0.06 -14.69
N SER A 25 -0.89 -1.30 -14.25
CA SER A 25 -1.62 -2.46 -14.79
C SER A 25 -1.48 -3.69 -13.89
N PRO A 26 -2.52 -4.53 -13.75
CA PRO A 26 -2.40 -5.84 -13.10
C PRO A 26 -1.39 -6.79 -13.77
N ALA A 27 -1.06 -6.56 -15.05
CA ALA A 27 -0.08 -7.35 -15.80
C ALA A 27 1.34 -6.76 -15.77
N ALA A 28 1.53 -5.59 -15.15
CA ALA A 28 2.84 -4.99 -14.95
C ALA A 28 3.61 -5.74 -13.86
N ALA A 29 4.94 -5.83 -14.03
CA ALA A 29 5.78 -6.41 -12.99
C ALA A 29 6.07 -5.32 -11.93
N PRO A 30 5.79 -5.57 -10.64
CA PRO A 30 6.18 -4.65 -9.58
C PRO A 30 7.71 -4.58 -9.46
N SER A 31 8.24 -3.40 -9.15
CA SER A 31 9.69 -3.18 -9.02
C SER A 31 10.03 -2.13 -7.96
N ALA A 32 10.95 -2.49 -7.07
CA ALA A 32 11.51 -1.57 -6.08
C ALA A 32 12.21 -0.36 -6.73
N GLU A 33 12.87 -0.56 -7.87
CA GLU A 33 13.57 0.51 -8.62
C GLU A 33 12.59 1.50 -9.26
N LYS A 34 11.32 1.11 -9.40
CA LYS A 34 10.23 1.95 -9.92
C LYS A 34 9.25 2.35 -8.82
N ALA A 35 9.65 2.24 -7.55
CA ALA A 35 8.87 2.74 -6.43
C ALA A 35 8.72 4.26 -6.55
N VAL A 36 7.48 4.74 -6.71
CA VAL A 36 7.15 6.17 -6.76
C VAL A 36 6.60 6.68 -5.43
N ALA A 37 6.21 5.76 -4.55
CA ALA A 37 5.74 6.05 -3.21
C ALA A 37 6.05 4.89 -2.25
N HIS A 38 6.21 5.23 -0.98
CA HIS A 38 6.36 4.31 0.13
C HIS A 38 5.37 4.68 1.24
N VAL A 39 4.66 3.67 1.74
CA VAL A 39 3.81 3.79 2.93
C VAL A 39 4.11 2.68 3.93
N ALA A 40 4.25 3.06 5.20
CA ALA A 40 4.46 2.15 6.32
C ALA A 40 3.23 2.15 7.24
N LEU A 41 2.83 0.96 7.66
CA LEU A 41 1.71 0.69 8.59
C LEU A 41 2.19 -0.27 9.67
N ASP A 42 1.77 -0.09 10.92
CA ASP A 42 1.86 -1.20 11.87
C ASP A 42 0.83 -2.30 11.55
N GLY A 43 1.06 -3.53 12.02
CA GLY A 43 0.16 -4.64 11.75
C GLY A 43 -1.29 -4.43 12.24
N ALA A 44 -1.51 -3.67 13.30
CA ALA A 44 -2.85 -3.34 13.80
C ALA A 44 -3.52 -2.25 12.94
N GLU A 45 -2.77 -1.25 12.49
CA GLU A 45 -3.20 -0.23 11.53
C GLU A 45 -3.63 -0.89 10.21
N PHE A 46 -2.81 -1.80 9.67
CA PHE A 46 -3.15 -2.56 8.47
C PHE A 46 -4.44 -3.37 8.65
N CYS A 47 -4.59 -4.11 9.75
CA CYS A 47 -5.81 -4.85 10.05
C CYS A 47 -7.05 -3.94 10.18
N ARG A 48 -6.93 -2.78 10.85
CA ARG A 48 -8.03 -1.81 10.98
C ARG A 48 -8.42 -1.22 9.63
N LEU A 49 -7.43 -0.86 8.80
CA LEU A 49 -7.64 -0.35 7.44
C LEU A 49 -8.34 -1.40 6.58
N ALA A 50 -7.82 -2.63 6.54
CA ALA A 50 -8.38 -3.73 5.76
C ALA A 50 -9.78 -4.14 6.22
N ALA A 51 -10.14 -3.85 7.47
CA ALA A 51 -11.49 -4.05 7.99
C ALA A 51 -12.42 -2.85 7.73
N GLY A 52 -11.96 -1.77 7.08
CA GLY A 52 -12.74 -0.57 6.81
C GLY A 52 -13.01 0.32 8.03
N HIS A 53 -12.22 0.18 9.10
CA HIS A 53 -12.47 0.86 10.39
C HIS A 53 -11.75 2.21 10.54
N VAL A 54 -10.79 2.53 9.67
CA VAL A 54 -9.97 3.74 9.75
C VAL A 54 -9.76 4.31 8.34
N PRO A 55 -9.84 5.64 8.14
CA PRO A 55 -9.55 6.24 6.84
C PRO A 55 -8.06 6.11 6.46
N PRO A 56 -7.74 5.94 5.18
CA PRO A 56 -6.37 5.80 4.65
C PRO A 56 -5.34 6.77 5.24
N GLU A 57 -5.69 8.06 5.27
CA GLU A 57 -4.82 9.14 5.75
C GLU A 57 -4.44 9.04 7.23
N GLU A 58 -5.26 8.37 8.05
CA GLU A 58 -5.05 8.22 9.50
C GLU A 58 -4.35 6.91 9.87
N ALA A 59 -4.32 5.93 8.96
CA ALA A 59 -3.77 4.61 9.23
C ALA A 59 -2.24 4.55 9.10
N ALA A 60 -1.63 5.38 8.25
CA ALA A 60 -0.20 5.27 7.91
C ALA A 60 0.74 5.99 8.89
N ALA A 61 1.57 5.20 9.57
CA ALA A 61 2.66 5.68 10.44
C ALA A 61 3.73 6.48 9.68
N GLY A 62 3.93 6.21 8.38
CA GLY A 62 4.86 6.94 7.52
C GLY A 62 4.43 6.94 6.05
N GLN A 63 4.60 8.07 5.36
CA GLN A 63 4.26 8.25 3.94
C GLN A 63 5.31 9.09 3.23
N GLU A 64 5.78 8.64 2.07
CA GLU A 64 6.72 9.36 1.22
C GLU A 64 6.40 9.18 -0.27
N GLY A 65 6.56 10.25 -1.05
CA GLY A 65 6.41 10.22 -2.51
C GLY A 65 5.01 10.61 -2.99
N ASP A 66 4.53 9.91 -4.02
CA ASP A 66 3.26 10.19 -4.71
C ASP A 66 2.05 9.94 -3.79
N ARG A 67 1.43 11.03 -3.32
CA ARG A 67 0.28 10.97 -2.39
C ARG A 67 -0.98 10.38 -3.03
N GLU A 68 -1.18 10.57 -4.33
CA GLU A 68 -2.34 10.03 -5.04
C GLU A 68 -2.21 8.50 -5.12
N ALA A 69 -1.01 8.00 -5.46
CA ALA A 69 -0.71 6.58 -5.45
C ALA A 69 -0.90 5.93 -4.07
N ILE A 70 -0.49 6.61 -2.99
CA ILE A 70 -0.68 6.13 -1.62
C ILE A 70 -2.16 6.04 -1.29
N HIS A 71 -2.91 7.13 -1.51
CA HIS A 71 -4.35 7.17 -1.25
C HIS A 71 -5.09 6.05 -2.01
N ASP A 72 -4.82 5.90 -3.30
CA ASP A 72 -5.50 4.91 -4.14
C ASP A 72 -5.27 3.47 -3.68
N VAL A 73 -4.02 3.14 -3.28
CA VAL A 73 -3.71 1.80 -2.76
C VAL A 73 -4.37 1.56 -1.42
N LEU A 74 -4.31 2.51 -0.48
CA LEU A 74 -4.93 2.35 0.83
C LEU A 74 -6.45 2.27 0.74
N ALA A 75 -7.07 3.04 -0.16
CA ALA A 75 -8.50 2.96 -0.46
C ALA A 75 -8.88 1.61 -1.06
N ALA A 76 -8.07 1.08 -2.00
CA ALA A 76 -8.26 -0.25 -2.56
C ALA A 76 -8.15 -1.34 -1.48
N ALA A 77 -7.16 -1.24 -0.58
CA ALA A 77 -7.00 -2.17 0.53
C ALA A 77 -8.19 -2.15 1.50
N ALA A 78 -8.71 -0.96 1.83
CA ALA A 78 -9.90 -0.81 2.67
C ALA A 78 -11.16 -1.42 2.03
N SER A 79 -11.26 -1.42 0.69
CA SER A 79 -12.39 -2.02 -0.02
C SER A 79 -12.45 -3.57 0.08
N LEU A 80 -11.35 -4.22 0.47
CA LEU A 80 -11.30 -5.68 0.63
C LEU A 80 -12.12 -6.19 1.82
N SER A 81 -12.56 -5.31 2.72
CA SER A 81 -13.36 -5.65 3.91
C SER A 81 -14.73 -6.26 3.60
N TRP A 82 -15.17 -6.21 2.34
CA TRP A 82 -16.48 -6.70 1.87
C TRP A 82 -16.47 -8.15 1.37
N LEU A 83 -15.30 -8.81 1.32
CA LEU A 83 -15.12 -10.22 0.95
C LEU A 83 -15.13 -11.14 2.18
#